data_AF-A0A927K331-F1
#
_entry.id   AF-A0A927K331-F1
#
_cell.length_a   1.000
_cell.length_b   1.000
_cell.length_c   1.000
_cell.angle_alpha   90.00
_cell.angle_beta   90.00
_cell.angle_gamma   90.00
#
_symmetry.space_group_name_H-M   'P 1'
#
loop_
_entity.id
_entity.type
_entity.pdbx_description
1 polymer ?
#
loop_
_entity_poly.entity_id
_entity_poly.type
_entity_poly.pdbx_seq_one_letter_code
_entity_poly.pdbx_strand_id
1 'polypeptide(L)'
;MSGLASVLAGRHAPGVYRWHGNFDAADVRHAVEHAGWAYGHLDGWEIEHKAEFLAAVGEALSFPDYYGQNLDALADCLADLPATVLLWDGWSAFARAEPVTFHAGLDVLAQRARDEPSTPFVVLLRGEGPDLPAVPLLE
;
A
#
# COMPACT_ATOMS: atom_id res chain seq x y z
N MET A 1 -20.54 5.79 -4.86
CA MET A 1 -19.37 5.44 -5.69
C MET A 1 -18.29 5.08 -4.70
N SER A 2 -17.73 3.86 -4.72
CA SER A 2 -16.67 3.50 -3.77
C SER A 2 -15.45 4.39 -4.02
N GLY A 3 -14.74 4.81 -2.97
CA GLY A 3 -13.53 5.61 -3.13
C GLY A 3 -12.47 4.98 -4.02
N LEU A 4 -12.36 3.65 -4.02
CA LEU A 4 -11.52 2.90 -4.96
C LEU A 4 -11.85 3.22 -6.43
N ALA A 5 -13.14 3.25 -6.80
CA ALA A 5 -13.55 3.58 -8.16
C ALA A 5 -13.26 5.05 -8.53
N SER A 6 -13.17 5.96 -7.55
CA SER A 6 -12.75 7.34 -7.77
C SER A 6 -11.25 7.48 -7.97
N VAL A 7 -10.45 6.72 -7.21
CA VAL A 7 -9.00 6.62 -7.40
C VAL A 7 -8.66 6.07 -8.78
N LEU A 8 -9.23 4.91 -9.15
CA LEU A 8 -8.95 4.26 -10.44
C LEU A 8 -9.39 5.08 -11.65
N ALA A 9 -10.39 5.95 -11.47
CA ALA A 9 -10.84 6.88 -12.51
C ALA A 9 -10.08 8.22 -12.50
N GLY A 10 -9.03 8.38 -11.68
CA GLY A 10 -8.23 9.60 -11.58
C GLY A 10 -8.96 10.80 -10.98
N ARG A 11 -10.08 10.58 -10.29
CA ARG A 11 -10.85 11.64 -9.59
C ARG A 11 -10.36 11.89 -8.18
N HIS A 12 -9.46 11.05 -7.69
CA HIS A 12 -8.79 11.18 -6.40
C HIS A 12 -7.28 11.08 -6.62
N ALA A 13 -6.50 11.84 -5.84
CA ALA A 13 -5.05 11.79 -5.93
C ALA A 13 -4.52 10.39 -5.53
N PRO A 14 -3.39 9.94 -6.10
CA PRO A 14 -2.65 8.80 -5.57
C PRO A 14 -2.11 9.09 -4.17
N GLY A 15 -1.91 8.06 -3.36
CA GLY A 15 -1.48 8.23 -1.97
C GLY A 15 -1.77 7.04 -1.07
N VAL A 16 -1.46 7.21 0.21
CA VAL A 16 -1.82 6.25 1.26
C VAL A 16 -3.14 6.68 1.87
N TYR A 17 -4.08 5.74 1.97
CA TYR A 17 -5.40 5.96 2.51
C TYR A 17 -5.77 4.89 3.52
N ARG A 18 -6.49 5.29 4.58
CA ARG A 18 -7.30 4.36 5.36
C ARG A 18 -8.53 4.02 4.55
N TRP A 19 -8.98 2.76 4.59
CA TRP A 19 -10.11 2.32 3.80
C TRP A 19 -10.96 1.29 4.53
N HIS A 20 -12.28 1.52 4.60
CA HIS A 20 -13.24 0.61 5.25
C HIS A 20 -14.08 -0.17 4.23
N GLY A 21 -13.52 -0.47 3.06
CA GLY A 21 -14.21 -1.24 2.03
C GLY A 21 -14.50 -2.67 2.49
N ASN A 22 -15.76 -3.10 2.40
CA ASN A 22 -16.20 -4.44 2.78
C ASN A 22 -16.21 -5.42 1.58
N PHE A 23 -15.28 -5.24 0.65
CA PHE A 23 -15.12 -6.09 -0.54
C PHE A 23 -14.08 -7.17 -0.29
N ASP A 24 -14.21 -8.35 -0.89
CA ASP A 24 -13.16 -9.35 -0.81
C ASP A 24 -11.92 -8.90 -1.59
N ALA A 25 -10.72 -9.32 -1.18
CA ALA A 25 -9.47 -8.95 -1.85
C ALA A 25 -9.48 -9.32 -3.35
N ALA A 26 -10.17 -10.42 -3.72
CA ALA A 26 -10.34 -10.84 -5.11
C ALA A 26 -11.17 -9.84 -5.94
N ASP A 27 -12.22 -9.25 -5.36
CA ASP A 27 -13.04 -8.25 -6.04
C ASP A 27 -12.28 -6.94 -6.22
N VAL A 28 -11.50 -6.54 -5.21
CA VAL A 28 -10.60 -5.38 -5.28
C VAL A 28 -9.59 -5.58 -6.41
N ARG A 29 -8.92 -6.73 -6.43
CA ARG A 29 -8.01 -7.11 -7.50
C ARG A 29 -8.66 -7.00 -8.88
N HIS A 30 -9.85 -7.59 -9.04
CA HIS A 30 -10.55 -7.57 -10.32
C HIS A 30 -10.85 -6.14 -10.79
N ALA A 31 -11.28 -5.25 -9.89
CA ALA A 31 -11.54 -3.85 -10.22
C ALA A 31 -10.26 -3.09 -10.62
N VAL A 32 -9.15 -3.33 -9.91
CA VAL A 32 -7.84 -2.70 -10.17
C VAL A 32 -7.28 -3.15 -11.52
N GLU A 33 -7.28 -4.46 -11.78
CA GLU A 33 -6.80 -5.03 -13.05
C GLU A 33 -7.70 -4.61 -14.22
N HIS A 34 -9.02 -4.52 -14.02
CA HIS A 34 -9.95 -4.02 -15.04
C HIS A 34 -9.68 -2.55 -15.41
N ALA A 35 -9.17 -1.75 -14.49
CA ALA A 35 -8.71 -0.38 -14.75
C ALA A 35 -7.30 -0.32 -15.39
N GLY A 36 -6.66 -1.47 -15.61
CA GLY A 36 -5.32 -1.57 -16.21
C GLY A 36 -4.18 -1.28 -15.24
N TRP A 37 -4.43 -1.32 -13.93
CA TRP A 37 -3.41 -1.10 -12.90
C TRP A 37 -2.92 -2.45 -12.36
N ALA A 38 -1.68 -2.49 -11.87
CA ALA A 38 -1.16 -3.63 -11.14
C ALA A 38 -1.76 -3.68 -9.72
N TYR A 39 -1.84 -4.88 -9.16
CA TYR A 39 -2.41 -5.12 -7.84
C TYR A 39 -1.43 -5.92 -6.98
N GLY A 40 -1.15 -5.42 -5.78
CA GLY A 40 -0.47 -6.16 -4.72
C GLY A 40 -1.38 -6.32 -3.51
N HIS A 41 -1.31 -7.49 -2.87
CA HIS A 41 -2.01 -7.76 -1.61
C HIS A 41 -1.00 -8.10 -0.54
N LEU A 42 -0.95 -7.28 0.50
CA LEU A 42 -0.14 -7.52 1.68
C LEU A 42 -1.07 -7.96 2.81
N ASP A 43 -0.95 -9.24 3.19
CA ASP A 43 -1.55 -9.79 4.39
C ASP A 43 -0.64 -9.49 5.59
N GLY A 44 -1.02 -8.51 6.39
CA GLY A 44 -0.23 -7.99 7.51
C GLY A 44 -0.64 -8.51 8.88
N TRP A 45 -1.56 -9.48 8.98
CA TRP A 45 -2.07 -9.94 10.29
C TRP A 45 -0.99 -10.53 11.20
N GLU A 46 0.07 -11.10 10.61
CA GLU A 46 1.20 -11.71 11.34
C GLU A 46 2.49 -10.88 11.24
N ILE A 47 2.44 -9.67 10.66
CA ILE A 47 3.60 -8.81 10.52
C ILE A 47 3.71 -7.92 11.76
N GLU A 48 4.74 -8.14 12.56
CA GLU A 48 5.02 -7.34 13.76
C GLU A 48 6.38 -6.65 13.69
N HIS A 49 7.24 -7.08 12.77
CA HIS A 49 8.62 -6.61 12.66
C HIS A 49 9.00 -6.05 11.29
N LYS A 50 10.00 -5.16 11.30
CA LYS A 50 10.54 -4.54 10.07
C LYS A 50 10.89 -5.54 8.96
N ALA A 51 11.57 -6.63 9.31
CA ALA A 51 12.05 -7.61 8.33
C ALA A 51 10.89 -8.34 7.65
N GLU A 52 9.84 -8.67 8.41
CA GLU A 52 8.61 -9.30 7.91
C GLU A 52 7.87 -8.35 6.98
N PHE A 53 7.73 -7.08 7.39
CA PHE A 53 7.13 -6.04 6.55
C PHE A 53 7.84 -5.90 5.20
N LEU A 54 9.17 -5.77 5.22
CA LEU A 54 9.93 -5.58 3.99
C LEU A 54 9.84 -6.80 3.08
N ALA A 55 9.96 -8.01 3.63
CA ALA A 55 9.80 -9.25 2.88
C ALA A 55 8.39 -9.36 2.24
N ALA A 56 7.34 -9.11 3.03
CA ALA A 56 5.96 -9.21 2.58
C ALA A 56 5.60 -8.17 1.50
N VAL A 57 6.11 -6.93 1.61
CA VAL A 57 5.93 -5.93 0.53
C VAL A 57 6.61 -6.40 -0.76
N GLY A 58 7.84 -6.93 -0.65
CA GLY A 58 8.57 -7.45 -1.80
C GLY A 58 7.83 -8.57 -2.52
N GLU A 59 7.25 -9.50 -1.76
CA GLU A 59 6.41 -10.57 -2.32
C GLU A 59 5.11 -10.02 -2.92
N ALA A 60 4.38 -9.19 -2.18
CA ALA A 60 3.09 -8.64 -2.60
C ALA A 60 3.18 -7.82 -3.90
N LEU A 61 4.31 -7.15 -4.12
CA LEU A 61 4.58 -6.33 -5.30
C LEU A 61 5.46 -7.03 -6.34
N SER A 62 5.78 -8.31 -6.15
CA SER A 62 6.61 -9.11 -7.06
C SER A 62 7.96 -8.45 -7.39
N PHE A 63 8.64 -7.96 -6.36
CA PHE A 63 9.94 -7.32 -6.51
C PHE A 63 11.02 -8.32 -6.98
N PRO A 64 12.10 -7.81 -7.61
CA PRO A 64 13.19 -8.66 -8.10
C PRO A 64 13.96 -9.36 -6.98
N ASP A 65 14.61 -10.49 -7.30
CA ASP A 65 15.42 -11.30 -6.36
C ASP A 65 16.58 -10.53 -5.70
N TYR A 66 17.01 -9.41 -6.30
CA TYR A 66 18.06 -8.55 -5.75
C TYR A 66 17.52 -7.52 -4.74
N TYR A 67 16.24 -7.56 -4.39
CA TYR A 67 15.62 -6.66 -3.43
C TYR A 67 16.31 -6.74 -2.06
N GLY A 68 16.97 -5.65 -1.67
CA GLY A 68 17.86 -5.61 -0.51
C GLY A 68 17.20 -5.54 0.88
N GLN A 69 15.87 -5.72 0.95
CA GLN A 69 15.08 -5.77 2.20
C GLN A 69 15.46 -4.69 3.23
N ASN A 70 15.53 -3.45 2.77
CA ASN A 70 15.68 -2.24 3.59
C ASN A 70 14.83 -1.11 2.99
N LEU A 71 14.69 0.02 3.70
CA LEU A 71 13.79 1.10 3.26
C LEU A 71 14.29 1.82 1.99
N ASP A 72 15.61 1.89 1.78
CA ASP A 72 16.17 2.49 0.56
C ASP A 72 15.91 1.58 -0.64
N ALA A 73 16.16 0.28 -0.49
CA ALA A 73 15.83 -0.72 -1.52
C ALA A 73 14.33 -0.79 -1.79
N LEU A 74 13.48 -0.54 -0.79
CA LEU A 74 12.03 -0.44 -0.95
C LEU A 74 11.70 0.76 -1.85
N ALA A 75 12.25 1.94 -1.55
CA ALA A 75 12.04 3.13 -2.37
C ALA A 75 12.49 2.92 -3.83
N ASP A 76 13.66 2.30 -4.02
CA ASP A 76 14.21 2.00 -5.35
C ASP A 76 13.27 1.09 -6.15
N CYS A 77 12.83 -0.04 -5.58
CA CYS A 77 11.94 -0.97 -6.27
C CYS A 77 10.55 -0.38 -6.51
N LEU A 78 10.05 0.45 -5.58
CA LEU A 78 8.79 1.15 -5.76
C LEU A 78 8.83 2.10 -6.97
N ALA A 79 9.94 2.82 -7.18
CA ALA A 79 10.10 3.79 -8.28
C ALA A 79 9.87 3.16 -9.66
N ASP A 80 10.25 1.89 -9.84
CA ASP A 80 10.10 1.16 -11.11
C ASP A 80 8.70 0.58 -11.35
N LEU A 81 7.78 0.66 -10.37
CA LEU A 81 6.45 0.09 -10.51
C LEU A 81 5.58 0.87 -11.51
N PRO A 82 4.71 0.16 -12.27
CA PRO A 82 3.65 0.80 -13.04
C PRO A 82 2.57 1.39 -12.11
N ALA A 83 1.49 1.92 -12.70
CA ALA A 83 0.31 2.30 -11.92
C ALA A 83 -0.17 1.11 -11.08
N THR A 84 -0.21 1.25 -9.75
CA THR A 84 -0.35 0.12 -8.82
C THR A 84 -1.22 0.48 -7.63
N VAL A 85 -2.07 -0.47 -7.20
CA VAL A 85 -2.75 -0.46 -5.90
C VAL A 85 -2.17 -1.57 -5.01
N LEU A 86 -1.67 -1.18 -3.84
CA LEU A 86 -1.33 -2.09 -2.75
C LEU A 86 -2.47 -2.11 -1.72
N LEU A 87 -3.18 -3.23 -1.63
CA LEU A 87 -4.12 -3.47 -0.54
C LEU A 87 -3.35 -4.04 0.66
N TRP A 88 -3.45 -3.40 1.80
CA TRP A 88 -2.79 -3.82 3.03
C TRP A 88 -3.82 -4.12 4.13
N ASP A 89 -4.04 -5.41 4.38
CA ASP A 89 -4.87 -5.92 5.48
C ASP A 89 -4.05 -6.13 6.76
N GLY A 90 -4.68 -6.06 7.92
CA GLY A 90 -4.00 -6.38 9.19
C GLY A 90 -2.88 -5.40 9.59
N TRP A 91 -2.77 -4.25 8.92
CA TRP A 91 -1.72 -3.25 9.11
C TRP A 91 -1.55 -2.77 10.56
N SER A 92 -2.60 -2.88 11.38
CA SER A 92 -2.59 -2.43 12.77
C SER A 92 -1.74 -3.28 13.70
N ALA A 93 -1.42 -4.53 13.34
CA ALA A 93 -0.48 -5.37 14.08
C ALA A 93 0.91 -4.71 14.07
N PHE A 94 1.47 -4.48 12.89
CA PHE A 94 2.76 -3.82 12.72
C PHE A 94 2.77 -2.39 13.29
N ALA A 95 1.69 -1.62 13.07
CA ALA A 95 1.59 -0.25 13.58
C ALA A 95 1.64 -0.16 15.12
N ARG A 96 1.21 -1.20 15.83
CA ARG A 96 1.25 -1.26 17.30
C ARG A 96 2.57 -1.84 17.81
N ALA A 97 3.09 -2.86 17.14
CA ALA A 97 4.34 -3.53 17.52
C ALA A 97 5.56 -2.62 17.32
N GLU A 98 5.67 -1.97 16.16
CA GLU A 98 6.78 -1.07 15.83
C GLU A 98 6.31 0.27 15.22
N PRO A 99 5.72 1.17 16.02
CA PRO A 99 5.15 2.41 15.51
C PRO A 99 6.13 3.26 14.70
N VAL A 100 7.39 3.39 15.16
CA VAL A 100 8.40 4.20 14.46
C VAL A 100 8.75 3.60 13.10
N THR A 101 8.98 2.29 13.04
CA THR A 101 9.28 1.59 11.78
C THR A 101 8.09 1.63 10.83
N PHE A 102 6.88 1.41 11.34
CA PHE A 102 5.64 1.49 10.57
C PHE A 102 5.49 2.85 9.89
N HIS A 103 5.70 3.95 10.62
CA HIS A 103 5.63 5.30 10.04
C HIS A 103 6.71 5.52 8.98
N ALA A 104 7.94 5.07 9.23
CA ALA A 104 9.00 5.17 8.22
C ALA A 104 8.65 4.38 6.93
N GLY A 105 8.04 3.19 7.06
CA GLY A 105 7.54 2.42 5.92
C GLY A 105 6.41 3.13 5.17
N LEU A 106 5.43 3.68 5.90
CA LEU A 106 4.37 4.50 5.31
C LEU A 106 4.91 5.73 4.60
N ASP A 107 5.93 6.39 5.16
CA ASP A 107 6.54 7.57 4.55
C ASP A 107 7.18 7.25 3.20
N VAL A 108 7.87 6.11 3.09
CA VAL A 108 8.44 5.62 1.81
C VAL A 108 7.33 5.33 0.79
N LEU A 109 6.27 4.64 1.19
CA LEU A 109 5.12 4.35 0.34
C LEU A 109 4.41 5.64 -0.13
N ALA A 110 4.23 6.60 0.78
CA ALA A 110 3.61 7.88 0.49
C ALA A 110 4.51 8.77 -0.37
N GLN A 111 5.83 8.68 -0.20
CA GLN A 111 6.79 9.39 -1.04
C GLN A 111 6.72 8.90 -2.49
N ARG A 112 6.68 7.59 -2.73
CA ARG A 112 6.48 7.03 -4.07
C ARG A 112 5.22 7.59 -4.76
N ALA A 113 4.13 7.73 -4.02
CA ALA A 113 2.88 8.26 -4.57
C ALA A 113 2.97 9.75 -4.96
N ARG A 114 3.85 10.51 -4.29
CA ARG A 114 4.06 11.95 -4.56
C ARG A 114 5.08 12.21 -5.67
N ASP A 115 6.19 11.47 -5.66
CA ASP A 115 7.36 11.77 -6.49
C ASP A 115 7.16 11.34 -7.95
N GLU A 116 6.30 10.35 -8.19
CA GLU A 116 6.06 9.75 -9.52
C GLU A 116 4.59 9.87 -9.97
N PRO A 117 4.11 11.09 -10.30
CA PRO A 117 2.70 11.33 -10.66
C PRO A 117 2.28 10.72 -11.99
N SER A 118 3.23 10.35 -12.85
CA SER A 118 2.99 9.69 -14.15
C SER A 118 2.64 8.20 -14.00
N THR A 119 3.00 7.58 -12.88
CA THR A 119 2.75 6.17 -12.54
C THR A 119 2.07 6.09 -11.17
N PRO A 120 0.74 6.33 -11.10
CA PRO A 120 -0.02 6.38 -9.85
C PRO A 120 0.23 5.20 -8.90
N PHE A 121 0.60 5.48 -7.65
CA PHE A 121 0.75 4.48 -6.60
C PHE A 121 -0.23 4.75 -5.46
N VAL A 122 -0.99 3.74 -5.06
CA VAL A 122 -2.02 3.86 -4.02
C VAL A 122 -1.87 2.75 -3.01
N VAL A 123 -1.89 3.08 -1.73
CA VAL A 123 -1.93 2.11 -0.63
C VAL A 123 -3.26 2.23 0.10
N LEU A 124 -3.94 1.11 0.28
CA LEU A 124 -5.20 1.03 1.02
C LEU A 124 -4.96 0.25 2.32
N LEU A 125 -4.86 0.98 3.43
CA LEU A 125 -4.82 0.41 4.77
C LEU A 125 -6.24 -0.01 5.15
N ARG A 126 -6.54 -1.30 5.01
CA ARG A 126 -7.88 -1.83 5.22
C ARG A 126 -8.04 -2.44 6.61
N GLY A 127 -9.12 -2.04 7.28
CA GLY A 127 -9.47 -2.48 8.63
C GLY A 127 -9.10 -1.47 9.71
N GLU A 128 -9.47 -1.81 10.94
CA GLU A 128 -9.29 -0.97 12.12
C GLU A 128 -7.83 -0.89 12.55
N GLY A 129 -7.44 0.25 13.12
CA GLY A 129 -6.09 0.45 13.64
C GLY A 129 -5.92 1.72 14.48
N PRO A 130 -4.69 2.05 14.90
CA PRO A 130 -4.43 3.30 15.61
C PRO A 130 -4.80 4.51 14.75
N ASP A 131 -5.08 5.65 15.40
CA ASP A 131 -5.37 6.88 14.68
C ASP A 131 -4.14 7.35 13.89
N LEU A 132 -4.34 7.63 12.61
CA LEU A 132 -3.32 8.12 11.68
C LEU A 132 -3.81 9.44 11.09
N PRO A 133 -3.65 10.58 11.80
CA PRO A 133 -4.19 11.86 11.36
C PRO A 133 -3.59 12.36 10.04
N ALA A 134 -2.37 11.92 9.72
CA ALA A 134 -1.71 12.22 8.45
C ALA A 134 -2.21 11.35 7.28
N VAL A 135 -2.97 10.28 7.55
CA VAL A 135 -3.48 9.34 6.54
C VAL A 135 -5.00 9.54 6.40
N PRO A 136 -5.46 10.15 5.30
CA PRO A 136 -6.88 10.41 5.09
C PRO A 136 -7.69 9.11 4.93
N LEU A 137 -8.97 9.18 5.29
CA LEU A 137 -9.94 8.13 4.97
C LEU A 137 -10.35 8.27 3.50
N LEU A 138 -10.38 7.15 2.78
CA LEU A 138 -10.93 7.07 1.44
C LEU A 138 -12.43 6.72 1.51
N GLU A 139 -13.27 7.67 1.13
CA GLU A 139 -14.75 7.54 1.08
C GLU A 139 -15.24 6.88 -0.21
#